data_AF-A0A9W8FKU3-F1
#
_entry.id   AF-A0A9W8FKU3-F1
#
_cell.length_a   1.000
_cell.length_b   1.000
_cell.length_c   1.000
_cell.angle_alpha   90.00
_cell.angle_beta   90.00
_cell.angle_gamma   90.00
#
_symmetry.space_group_name_H-M   'P 1'
#
loop_
_entity.id
_entity.type
_entity.pdbx_description
1 polymer ?
#
loop_
_entity_poly.entity_id
_entity_poly.type
_entity_poly.pdbx_seq_one_letter_code
_entity_poly.pdbx_strand_id
1 'polypeptide(L)'
;MRTTAAAPTEIVRRLMSTSTDGFGGSAGSGRLGSIASKRLAEEKRKQFASILNSGLTNMGAPAMGRSVAVISGGPSKAYARLNRIMTENNVRRELFLRKRYEKPKYKRQRLRFESHARRFKDEVRNKVHLVMKMKSWGI
;
A
#
# COMPACT_ATOMS: atom_id res chain seq x y z
N MET A 1 -36.96 17.26 -1.93
CA MET A 1 -36.04 17.84 -2.93
C MET A 1 -34.62 17.54 -2.52
N ARG A 2 -33.88 16.70 -3.27
CA ARG A 2 -32.49 16.30 -2.95
C ARG A 2 -31.55 17.02 -3.90
N THR A 3 -30.67 17.87 -3.38
CA THR A 3 -29.59 18.49 -4.13
C THR A 3 -28.43 17.49 -4.24
N THR A 4 -27.99 17.23 -5.47
CA THR A 4 -26.88 16.36 -5.81
C THR A 4 -25.56 17.10 -5.63
N ALA A 5 -24.70 16.61 -4.74
CA ALA A 5 -23.34 17.08 -4.58
C ALA A 5 -22.51 16.71 -5.81
N ALA A 6 -22.08 17.71 -6.59
CA ALA A 6 -21.13 17.55 -7.69
C ALA A 6 -19.73 17.24 -7.14
N ALA A 7 -19.11 16.18 -7.65
CA ALA A 7 -17.76 15.76 -7.32
C ALA A 7 -16.72 16.77 -7.85
N PRO A 8 -15.63 17.07 -7.11
CA PRO A 8 -14.58 17.96 -7.59
C PRO A 8 -13.64 17.22 -8.54
N THR A 9 -13.98 17.16 -9.83
CA THR A 9 -13.14 16.58 -10.90
C THR A 9 -12.30 17.61 -11.67
N GLU A 10 -12.02 18.78 -11.08
CA GLU A 10 -11.33 19.89 -11.74
C GLU A 10 -9.82 19.96 -11.47
N ILE A 11 -9.27 19.18 -10.53
CA ILE A 11 -7.85 19.32 -10.13
C ILE A 11 -6.91 18.45 -10.97
N VAL A 12 -7.39 17.34 -11.53
CA VAL A 12 -6.54 16.37 -12.24
C VAL A 12 -6.38 16.71 -13.73
N ARG A 13 -7.26 17.54 -14.30
CA ARG A 13 -7.27 17.83 -15.74
C ARG A 13 -6.25 18.87 -16.21
N ARG A 14 -5.66 19.66 -15.30
CA ARG A 14 -4.83 20.82 -15.66
C ARG A 14 -3.33 20.57 -15.76
N LEU A 15 -2.84 19.35 -15.49
CA LEU A 15 -1.40 19.05 -15.51
C LEU A 15 -0.93 18.11 -16.64
N MET A 16 -1.81 17.71 -17.57
CA MET A 16 -1.48 16.77 -18.66
C MET A 16 -1.61 17.34 -20.08
N SER A 17 -1.69 18.67 -20.26
CA SER A 17 -1.63 19.29 -21.59
C SER A 17 -0.28 19.99 -21.80
N THR A 18 0.76 19.22 -22.12
CA THR A 18 1.96 19.77 -22.76
C THR A 18 2.01 19.23 -24.19
N SER A 19 1.56 20.07 -25.12
CA SER A 19 2.12 20.26 -26.48
C SER A 19 2.82 19.04 -27.10
N THR A 20 2.11 18.33 -27.97
CA THR A 20 2.71 17.48 -29.00
C THR A 20 2.75 18.27 -30.30
N ASP A 21 3.77 19.09 -30.50
CA ASP A 21 4.13 19.63 -31.81
C ASP A 21 5.66 19.74 -31.89
N GLY A 22 6.23 19.16 -32.95
CA GLY A 22 7.65 19.32 -33.28
C GLY A 22 8.45 18.02 -33.37
N PHE A 23 8.15 17.17 -34.35
CA PHE A 23 9.11 16.22 -34.89
C PHE A 23 10.08 16.99 -35.80
N GLY A 24 11.22 17.42 -35.24
CA GLY A 24 12.26 18.14 -35.96
C GLY A 24 13.63 17.68 -35.47
N GLY A 25 14.38 17.02 -36.36
CA GLY A 25 15.69 16.47 -36.07
C GLY A 25 16.73 17.55 -35.77
N SER A 26 17.65 17.23 -34.86
CA SER A 26 19.00 17.79 -34.84
C SER A 26 19.89 16.88 -33.99
N ALA A 27 20.82 16.22 -34.67
CA ALA A 27 21.92 15.51 -34.04
C ALA A 27 22.97 16.52 -33.58
N GLY A 28 23.34 16.43 -32.30
CA GLY A 28 24.55 17.06 -31.76
C GLY A 28 24.30 18.25 -30.84
N SER A 29 24.44 18.03 -29.52
CA SER A 29 25.05 18.98 -28.57
C SER A 29 24.94 18.45 -27.13
N GLY A 30 26.09 18.38 -26.45
CA GLY A 30 26.15 18.73 -25.04
C GLY A 30 25.73 17.67 -24.03
N ARG A 31 26.69 16.83 -23.65
CA ARG A 31 26.70 16.00 -22.42
C ARG A 31 26.53 16.79 -21.08
N LEU A 32 26.22 18.09 -21.14
CA LEU A 32 26.04 19.01 -19.99
C LEU A 32 24.58 19.16 -19.54
N GLY A 33 23.59 18.83 -20.37
CA GLY A 33 22.16 18.95 -20.04
C GLY A 33 21.62 17.89 -19.07
N SER A 34 22.42 16.86 -18.77
CA SER A 34 22.00 15.72 -17.96
C SER A 34 21.98 15.99 -16.46
N ILE A 35 22.75 16.96 -15.97
CA ILE A 35 22.90 17.23 -14.53
C ILE A 35 21.80 18.19 -14.05
N ALA A 36 21.55 19.26 -14.82
CA ALA A 36 20.50 20.24 -14.51
C ALA A 36 19.10 19.60 -14.55
N SER A 37 18.81 18.80 -15.58
CA SER A 37 17.55 18.06 -15.70
C SER A 37 17.33 17.05 -14.57
N LYS A 38 18.39 16.33 -14.15
CA LYS A 38 18.35 15.42 -13.00
C LYS A 38 18.09 16.16 -11.69
N ARG A 39 18.74 17.30 -11.44
CA ARG A 39 18.51 18.13 -10.25
C ARG A 39 17.07 18.63 -10.16
N LEU A 40 16.52 19.12 -11.28
CA LEU A 40 15.14 19.59 -11.37
C LEU A 40 14.13 18.45 -11.13
N ALA A 41 14.42 17.24 -11.62
CA ALA A 41 13.63 16.04 -11.34
C ALA A 41 13.73 15.60 -9.86
N GLU A 42 14.90 15.73 -9.24
CA GLU A 42 15.10 15.46 -7.82
C GLU A 42 14.37 16.48 -6.92
N GLU A 43 14.40 17.76 -7.28
CA GLU A 43 13.67 18.82 -6.60
C GLU A 43 12.16 18.59 -6.69
N LYS A 44 11.63 18.30 -7.88
CA LYS A 44 10.22 17.93 -8.06
C LYS A 44 9.83 16.70 -7.25
N ARG A 45 10.72 15.70 -7.13
CA ARG A 45 10.51 14.53 -6.27
C ARG A 45 10.49 14.90 -4.78
N LYS A 46 11.40 15.76 -4.33
CA LYS A 46 11.46 16.24 -2.94
C LYS A 46 10.21 17.07 -2.59
N GLN A 47 9.76 17.93 -3.49
CA GLN A 47 8.52 18.70 -3.35
C GLN A 47 7.29 17.77 -3.32
N PHE A 48 7.23 16.76 -4.20
CA PHE A 48 6.14 15.78 -4.16
C PHE A 48 6.14 14.97 -2.85
N ALA A 49 7.31 14.57 -2.36
CA ALA A 49 7.44 13.87 -1.08
C ALA A 49 7.02 14.74 0.12
N SER A 50 7.34 16.04 0.13
CA SER A 50 6.91 16.94 1.21
C SER A 50 5.40 17.18 1.21
N ILE A 51 4.76 17.28 0.03
CA ILE A 51 3.30 17.38 -0.11
C ILE A 51 2.58 16.13 0.42
N LEU A 52 3.15 14.94 0.18
CA LEU A 52 2.59 13.71 0.74
C LEU A 52 2.67 13.69 2.26
N ASN A 53 3.80 14.11 2.84
CA ASN A 53 3.97 14.13 4.29
C ASN A 53 3.05 15.15 4.97
N SER A 54 2.81 16.33 4.37
CA SER A 54 1.86 17.32 4.91
C SER A 54 0.39 16.93 4.69
N GLY A 55 0.09 16.18 3.62
CA GLY A 55 -1.23 15.57 3.41
C GLY A 55 -1.52 14.43 4.39
N LEU A 56 -0.50 13.65 4.76
CA LEU A 56 -0.60 12.53 5.71
C LEU A 56 -0.82 12.98 7.15
N THR A 57 -0.41 14.19 7.53
CA THR A 57 -0.71 14.78 8.83
C THR A 57 -2.13 15.38 8.91
N ASN A 58 -2.71 15.77 7.77
CA ASN A 58 -4.07 16.33 7.68
C ASN A 58 -5.15 15.27 7.42
N MET A 59 -4.77 14.13 6.82
CA MET A 59 -5.60 12.93 6.79
C MET A 59 -5.46 12.23 8.14
N GLY A 60 -6.51 12.17 8.95
CA GLY A 60 -6.42 11.64 10.33
C GLY A 60 -5.81 10.23 10.48
N ALA A 61 -5.81 9.72 11.71
CA ALA A 61 -5.23 8.44 12.14
C ALA A 61 -5.29 7.24 11.14
N PRO A 62 -6.36 6.96 10.37
CA PRO A 62 -6.41 5.82 9.46
C PRO A 62 -5.43 5.86 8.25
N ALA A 63 -4.92 7.04 7.86
CA ALA A 63 -4.00 7.18 6.73
C ALA A 63 -2.53 6.95 7.13
N MET A 64 -2.17 7.27 8.37
CA MET A 64 -0.79 7.17 8.88
C MET A 64 -0.26 5.73 8.89
N GLY A 65 -1.12 4.72 9.06
CA GLY A 65 -0.74 3.30 9.05
C GLY A 65 -0.95 2.56 7.71
N ARG A 66 -1.48 3.24 6.68
CA ARG A 66 -1.86 2.64 5.38
C ARG A 66 -1.22 3.33 4.19
N SER A 67 -0.17 4.11 4.43
CA SER A 67 0.62 4.80 3.43
C SER A 67 2.03 4.22 3.38
N VAL A 68 2.59 4.11 2.17
CA VAL A 68 3.95 3.63 1.94
C VAL A 68 4.61 4.54 0.91
N ALA A 69 5.73 5.17 1.29
CA ALA A 69 6.51 5.96 0.36
C ALA A 69 7.13 5.07 -0.73
N VAL A 70 7.09 5.55 -1.98
CA VAL A 70 7.74 4.88 -3.12
C VAL A 70 9.22 5.26 -3.13
N ILE A 71 10.07 4.33 -2.68
CA ILE A 71 11.54 4.49 -2.66
C ILE A 71 12.15 3.84 -3.91
N SER A 72 13.44 4.11 -4.18
CA SER A 72 14.25 3.48 -5.24
C SER A 72 14.08 1.95 -5.24
N GLY A 73 13.36 1.44 -6.23
CA GLY A 73 12.81 0.07 -6.25
C GLY A 73 11.46 -0.01 -6.97
N GLY A 74 10.85 1.14 -7.26
CA GLY A 74 9.70 1.28 -8.14
C GLY A 74 8.35 1.10 -7.43
N PRO A 75 7.26 1.52 -8.09
CA PRO A 75 5.91 1.50 -7.50
C PRO A 75 5.42 0.10 -7.15
N SER A 76 5.83 -0.92 -7.92
CA SER A 76 5.43 -2.32 -7.71
C SER A 76 5.86 -2.86 -6.34
N LYS A 77 7.10 -2.55 -5.90
CA LYS A 77 7.62 -2.98 -4.60
C LYS A 77 6.90 -2.26 -3.45
N ALA A 78 6.61 -0.98 -3.62
CA ALA A 78 5.83 -0.21 -2.65
C ALA A 78 4.40 -0.77 -2.50
N TYR A 79 3.76 -1.15 -3.60
CA TYR A 79 2.43 -1.77 -3.58
C TYR A 79 2.43 -3.16 -2.93
N ALA A 80 3.44 -4.00 -3.20
CA ALA A 80 3.59 -5.29 -2.52
C ALA A 80 3.77 -5.12 -1.01
N ARG A 81 4.57 -4.14 -0.58
CA ARG A 81 4.73 -3.79 0.84
C ARG A 81 3.42 -3.32 1.45
N LEU A 82 2.69 -2.43 0.78
CA LEU A 82 1.38 -1.97 1.23
C LEU A 82 0.39 -3.14 1.38
N ASN A 83 0.36 -4.06 0.41
CA ASN A 83 -0.49 -5.24 0.46
C ASN A 83 -0.17 -6.15 1.66
N ARG A 84 1.10 -6.28 2.02
CA ARG A 84 1.52 -7.01 3.22
C ARG A 84 1.01 -6.33 4.48
N ILE A 85 1.21 -5.02 4.61
CA ILE A 85 0.73 -4.22 5.76
C ILE A 85 -0.80 -4.34 5.91
N MET A 86 -1.56 -4.27 4.82
CA MET A 86 -3.02 -4.44 4.86
C MET A 86 -3.46 -5.84 5.29
N THR A 87 -2.66 -6.86 4.99
CA THR A 87 -2.90 -8.26 5.37
C THR A 87 -2.57 -8.50 6.84
N GLU A 88 -1.41 -8.02 7.30
CA GLU A 88 -0.98 -8.13 8.70
C GLU A 88 -1.97 -7.43 9.65
N ASN A 89 -2.49 -6.27 9.25
CA ASN A 89 -3.51 -5.54 9.99
C ASN A 89 -4.94 -6.08 9.79
N ASN A 90 -5.14 -7.17 9.05
CA ASN A 90 -6.43 -7.81 8.77
C ASN A 90 -7.52 -6.88 8.19
N VAL A 91 -7.15 -5.78 7.54
CA VAL A 91 -8.09 -4.73 7.09
C VAL A 91 -9.15 -5.28 6.14
N ARG A 92 -8.73 -6.11 5.17
CA ARG A 92 -9.65 -6.69 4.17
C ARG A 92 -10.70 -7.61 4.81
N ARG A 93 -10.29 -8.44 5.75
CA ARG A 93 -11.18 -9.35 6.49
C ARG A 93 -12.19 -8.56 7.32
N GLU A 94 -11.71 -7.53 8.01
CA GLU A 94 -12.57 -6.65 8.80
C GLU A 94 -13.61 -5.93 7.93
N LEU A 95 -13.20 -5.38 6.79
CA LEU A 95 -14.11 -4.77 5.83
C LEU A 95 -15.16 -5.76 5.33
N PHE A 96 -14.77 -7.01 5.03
CA PHE A 96 -15.69 -8.06 4.62
C PHE A 96 -16.71 -8.41 5.72
N LEU A 97 -16.25 -8.59 6.95
CA LEU A 97 -17.10 -8.89 8.10
C LEU A 97 -18.06 -7.73 8.42
N ARG A 98 -17.63 -6.49 8.20
CA ARG A 98 -18.43 -5.28 8.41
C ARG A 98 -19.50 -5.03 7.34
N LYS A 99 -19.44 -5.68 6.17
CA LYS A 99 -20.43 -5.47 5.09
C LYS A 99 -21.86 -5.74 5.54
N ARG A 100 -22.06 -6.66 6.49
CA ARG A 100 -23.37 -7.01 7.04
C ARG A 100 -23.29 -7.12 8.55
N TYR A 101 -24.41 -6.86 9.22
CA TYR A 101 -24.49 -7.03 10.67
C TYR A 101 -24.38 -8.51 11.06
N GLU A 102 -23.41 -8.83 11.93
CA GLU A 102 -23.25 -10.12 12.58
C GLU A 102 -23.84 -10.04 13.99
N LYS A 103 -24.84 -10.87 14.31
CA LYS A 103 -25.40 -10.91 15.68
C LYS A 103 -24.30 -11.25 16.71
N PRO A 104 -24.33 -10.70 17.93
CA PRO A 104 -23.29 -10.92 18.94
C PRO A 104 -23.01 -12.39 19.25
N LYS A 105 -24.04 -13.24 19.28
CA LYS A 105 -23.90 -14.69 19.49
C LYS A 105 -23.03 -15.34 18.41
N TYR A 106 -23.31 -15.05 17.13
CA TYR A 106 -22.55 -15.60 16.00
C TYR A 106 -21.12 -15.07 15.99
N LYS A 107 -20.92 -13.79 16.32
CA LYS A 107 -19.58 -13.21 16.48
C LYS A 107 -18.75 -13.93 17.53
N ARG A 108 -19.33 -14.21 18.71
CA ARG A 108 -18.65 -14.98 19.79
C ARG A 108 -18.32 -16.40 19.34
N GLN A 109 -19.26 -17.08 18.69
CA GLN A 109 -19.07 -18.43 18.19
C GLN A 109 -17.95 -18.48 17.14
N ARG A 110 -17.95 -17.55 16.19
CA ARG A 110 -16.90 -17.41 15.18
C ARG A 110 -15.52 -17.20 15.82
N LEU A 111 -15.39 -16.25 16.74
CA LEU A 111 -14.12 -15.97 17.42
C LEU A 111 -13.60 -17.18 18.22
N ARG A 112 -14.50 -17.96 18.84
CA ARG A 112 -14.14 -19.21 19.53
C ARG A 112 -13.58 -20.25 18.56
N PHE A 113 -14.25 -20.48 17.44
CA PHE A 113 -13.78 -21.43 16.42
C PHE A 113 -12.46 -20.99 15.77
N GLU A 114 -12.32 -19.71 15.44
CA GLU A 114 -11.09 -19.16 14.90
C GLU A 114 -9.91 -19.32 15.88
N SER A 115 -10.14 -19.01 17.16
CA SER A 115 -9.11 -19.14 18.21
C SER A 115 -8.72 -20.59 18.44
N HIS A 116 -9.70 -21.52 18.43
CA HIS A 116 -9.45 -22.94 18.56
C HIS A 116 -8.63 -23.49 17.38
N ALA A 117 -9.05 -23.18 16.15
CA ALA A 117 -8.33 -23.60 14.94
C ALA A 117 -6.89 -23.05 14.91
N ARG A 118 -6.68 -21.82 15.39
CA ARG A 118 -5.33 -21.24 15.52
C ARG A 118 -4.47 -22.03 16.51
N ARG A 119 -4.98 -22.27 17.73
CA ARG A 119 -4.27 -23.04 18.76
C ARG A 119 -3.93 -24.44 18.28
N PHE A 120 -4.90 -25.14 17.68
CA PHE A 120 -4.70 -26.46 17.11
C PHE A 120 -3.61 -26.47 16.03
N LYS A 121 -3.65 -25.49 15.11
CA LYS A 121 -2.61 -25.35 14.07
C LYS A 121 -1.22 -25.14 14.68
N ASP A 122 -1.11 -24.27 15.68
CA ASP A 122 0.17 -23.96 16.32
C ASP A 122 0.72 -25.18 17.08
N GLU A 123 -0.12 -25.91 17.80
CA GLU A 123 0.25 -27.16 18.48
C GLU A 123 0.70 -28.26 17.50
N VAL A 124 -0.06 -28.49 16.42
CA VAL A 124 0.31 -29.45 15.38
C VAL A 124 1.64 -29.06 14.75
N ARG A 125 1.83 -27.77 14.42
CA ARG A 125 3.09 -27.26 13.86
C ARG A 125 4.27 -27.53 14.81
N ASN A 126 4.12 -27.27 16.09
CA ASN A 126 5.17 -27.48 17.09
C ASN A 126 5.53 -28.97 17.22
N LYS A 127 4.52 -29.85 17.26
CA LYS A 127 4.72 -31.31 17.32
C LYS A 127 5.43 -31.83 16.06
N VAL A 128 4.98 -31.44 14.87
CA VAL A 128 5.62 -31.83 13.61
C VAL A 128 7.06 -31.32 13.55
N HIS A 129 7.31 -30.08 13.99
CA HIS A 129 8.65 -29.51 14.02
C HIS A 129 9.59 -30.27 14.98
N LEU A 130 9.08 -30.74 16.13
CA LEU A 130 9.84 -31.60 17.04
C LEU A 130 10.19 -32.94 16.40
N VAL A 131 9.21 -33.61 15.77
CA VAL A 131 9.45 -34.89 15.08
C VAL A 131 10.49 -34.73 13.96
N MET A 132 10.42 -33.65 13.18
CA MET A 132 11.42 -33.37 12.14
C MET A 132 12.82 -33.12 12.71
N LYS A 133 12.93 -32.52 13.90
CA LYS A 133 14.22 -32.37 14.62
C LYS A 133 14.75 -33.71 15.12
N MET A 134 13.90 -34.54 15.74
CA MET A 134 14.29 -35.89 16.19
C MET A 134 14.81 -36.71 15.02
N LYS A 135 14.07 -36.70 13.90
CA LYS A 135 14.49 -37.34 12.64
C LYS A 135 15.87 -36.85 12.18
N SER A 136 16.15 -35.54 12.29
CA SER A 136 17.44 -34.98 11.91
C SER A 136 18.59 -35.40 12.84
N TRP A 137 18.28 -35.77 14.09
CA TRP A 137 19.23 -36.33 15.04
C TRP A 137 19.45 -37.84 14.84
N GLY A 138 18.70 -38.49 13.94
CA GLY A 138 18.80 -39.93 13.68
C GLY A 138 17.98 -40.80 14.62
N ILE A 139 17.01 -40.22 15.34
CA ILE A 139 16.01 -40.90 16.17
C ILE A 139 14.64 -40.81 15.47
#